data_AF-A0A9D3Z7K7-F1
#
_entry.id   AF-A0A9D3Z7K7-F1
#
_cell.length_a   1.000
_cell.length_b   1.000
_cell.length_c   1.000
_cell.angle_alpha   90.00
_cell.angle_beta   90.00
_cell.angle_gamma   90.00
#
_symmetry.space_group_name_H-M   'P 1'
#
loop_
_entity.id
_entity.type
_entity.pdbx_description
1 polymer ?
#
loop_
_entity_poly.entity_id
_entity_poly.type
_entity_poly.pdbx_seq_one_letter_code
_entity_poly.pdbx_strand_id
1 'polypeptide(L)'
;MKNVIIRKFCVVGMHHTGAKQLEVGPLHYCRHEPGNRKDCNAIAVYGDSHLHQRRYYLRREDALKLKTVLNFAKGSCYLRAKNVPEKFSKLRGPMQNCSLGFRCCETDADSIAEPQILKSVYIYKIY
;
A
#
# COMPACT_ATOMS: atom_id res chain seq x y z
N MET A 1 -11.85 -10.87 -14.89
CA MET A 1 -11.17 -10.33 -13.68
C MET A 1 -9.75 -9.95 -14.05
N LYS A 2 -9.25 -8.81 -13.55
CA LYS A 2 -7.92 -8.28 -13.87
C LYS A 2 -7.03 -8.16 -12.65
N ASN A 3 -5.73 -8.37 -12.83
CA ASN A 3 -4.74 -8.14 -11.78
C ASN A 3 -4.17 -6.73 -11.95
N VAL A 4 -4.22 -5.93 -10.89
CA VAL A 4 -3.65 -4.58 -10.86
C VAL A 4 -2.41 -4.60 -9.98
N ILE A 5 -1.31 -4.05 -10.47
CA ILE A 5 -0.10 -3.79 -9.69
C ILE A 5 0.18 -2.30 -9.72
N ILE A 6 0.39 -1.68 -8.57
CA ILE A 6 0.77 -0.27 -8.40
C ILE A 6 2.13 -0.23 -7.73
N ARG A 7 3.08 0.53 -8.28
CA ARG A 7 4.46 0.64 -7.79
C ARG A 7 4.78 2.07 -7.39
N LYS A 8 5.82 2.24 -6.56
CA LYS A 8 6.40 3.53 -6.12
C LYS A 8 5.63 4.26 -5.01
N PHE A 9 5.11 3.55 -4.02
CA PHE A 9 4.65 4.16 -2.76
C PHE A 9 5.50 3.69 -1.59
N CYS A 10 5.45 4.43 -0.49
CA CYS A 10 6.26 4.15 0.69
C CYS A 10 5.42 3.61 1.86
N VAL A 11 5.98 2.64 2.58
CA VAL A 11 5.52 2.23 3.91
C VAL A 11 6.37 2.94 4.97
N VAL A 12 5.75 3.32 6.08
CA VAL A 12 6.33 4.04 7.21
C VAL A 12 5.87 3.45 8.55
N GLY A 13 6.46 3.92 9.64
CA GLY A 13 6.05 3.54 11.00
C GLY A 13 6.70 2.27 11.55
N MET A 14 7.66 1.67 10.84
CA MET A 14 8.36 0.45 11.29
C MET A 14 9.02 0.63 12.67
N HIS A 15 9.61 1.80 12.90
CA HIS A 15 10.27 2.13 14.16
C HIS A 15 9.36 2.07 15.40
N HIS A 16 8.03 2.19 15.25
CA HIS A 16 7.09 2.06 16.39
C HIS A 16 6.94 0.63 16.90
N THR A 17 7.39 -0.36 16.13
CA THR A 17 7.26 -1.79 16.45
C THR A 17 8.61 -2.45 16.74
N GLY A 18 9.69 -1.67 16.81
CA GLY A 18 11.06 -2.18 16.94
C GLY A 18 11.66 -2.71 15.63
N ALA A 19 10.86 -2.95 14.60
CA ALA A 19 11.34 -3.34 13.28
C ALA A 19 12.05 -2.16 12.59
N LYS A 20 13.20 -2.42 11.97
CA LYS A 20 13.93 -1.42 11.18
C LYS A 20 13.47 -1.36 9.72
N GLN A 21 12.88 -2.44 9.23
CA GLN A 21 12.42 -2.59 7.84
C GLN A 21 11.34 -3.66 7.71
N LEU A 22 10.55 -3.56 6.64
CA LEU A 22 9.82 -4.69 6.06
C LEU A 22 10.81 -5.69 5.43
N GLU A 23 10.54 -6.98 5.59
CA GLU A 23 11.29 -8.00 4.89
C GLU A 23 11.03 -7.92 3.38
N VAL A 24 12.11 -7.94 2.60
CA VAL A 24 12.05 -7.96 1.13
C VAL A 24 11.81 -9.39 0.67
N GLY A 25 10.80 -9.59 -0.18
CA GLY A 25 10.43 -10.91 -0.71
C GLY A 25 9.03 -11.37 -0.25
N PRO A 26 8.79 -11.48 1.08
CA PRO A 26 7.50 -11.92 1.61
C PRO A 26 6.32 -11.03 1.19
N LEU A 27 5.17 -11.68 1.04
CA LEU A 27 3.89 -11.01 0.84
C LEU A 27 3.41 -10.44 2.18
N HIS A 28 3.00 -9.18 2.12
CA HIS A 28 2.30 -8.49 3.19
C HIS A 28 0.89 -8.17 2.70
N TYR A 29 0.01 -7.80 3.62
CA TYR A 29 -1.39 -7.48 3.31
C TYR A 29 -1.69 -6.04 3.70
N CYS A 30 -2.66 -5.40 3.06
CA CYS A 30 -3.07 -4.06 3.48
C CYS A 30 -4.58 -3.87 3.48
N ARG A 31 -5.04 -2.97 4.35
CA ARG A 31 -6.46 -2.62 4.50
C ARG A 31 -6.63 -1.15 4.82
N HIS A 32 -7.61 -0.51 4.20
CA HIS A 32 -8.04 0.85 4.55
C HIS A 32 -8.74 0.86 5.91
N GLU A 33 -8.34 1.78 6.80
CA GLU A 33 -8.87 1.96 8.14
C GLU A 33 -9.57 3.33 8.27
N PRO A 34 -10.81 3.49 7.77
CA PRO A 34 -11.52 4.78 7.84
C PRO A 34 -11.78 5.27 9.27
N GLY A 35 -11.82 4.35 10.25
CA GLY A 35 -11.98 4.66 11.68
C GLY A 35 -10.68 5.00 12.42
N ASN A 36 -9.55 5.12 11.73
CA ASN A 36 -8.28 5.45 12.39
C ASN A 36 -8.31 6.89 12.96
N ARG A 37 -8.08 7.03 14.27
CA ARG A 37 -8.19 8.31 15.00
C ARG A 37 -7.24 9.41 14.50
N LYS A 38 -6.13 9.06 13.83
CA LYS A 38 -5.11 10.02 13.39
C LYS A 38 -5.26 10.42 11.91
N ASP A 39 -5.88 9.58 11.10
CA ASP A 39 -5.99 9.77 9.64
C ASP A 39 -7.07 8.85 9.06
N CYS A 40 -8.21 9.41 8.63
CA CYS A 40 -9.29 8.63 8.01
C CYS A 40 -8.91 7.98 6.66
N ASN A 41 -7.74 8.32 6.12
CA ASN A 41 -7.20 7.72 4.90
C ASN A 41 -6.15 6.64 5.21
N ALA A 42 -5.92 6.30 6.48
CA ALA A 42 -4.87 5.37 6.87
C ALA A 42 -5.05 4.01 6.18
N ILE A 43 -3.99 3.52 5.55
CA ILE A 43 -3.93 2.16 5.02
C ILE A 43 -2.90 1.40 5.85
N ALA A 44 -3.39 0.46 6.66
CA ALA A 44 -2.57 -0.38 7.52
C ALA A 44 -1.96 -1.54 6.72
N VAL A 45 -0.76 -1.96 7.10
CA VAL A 45 0.00 -3.08 6.53
C VAL A 45 0.12 -4.18 7.59
N TYR A 46 -0.17 -5.41 7.17
CA TYR A 46 -0.26 -6.59 8.01
C TYR A 46 0.73 -7.66 7.53
N GLY A 47 1.24 -8.45 8.47
CA GLY A 47 2.16 -9.56 8.17
C GLY A 47 1.46 -10.83 7.69
N ASP A 48 0.14 -10.92 7.84
CA ASP A 48 -0.65 -12.12 7.57
C ASP A 48 -2.00 -11.77 6.88
N SER A 49 -2.58 -12.77 6.21
CA SER A 49 -3.84 -12.63 5.45
C SER A 49 -5.07 -12.45 6.33
N HIS A 50 -4.97 -12.81 7.61
CA HIS A 50 -6.06 -12.68 8.57
C HIS A 50 -6.09 -11.30 9.24
N LEU A 51 -5.11 -10.44 8.92
CA LEU A 51 -5.00 -9.07 9.41
C LEU A 51 -4.85 -8.98 10.94
N HIS A 52 -4.22 -9.98 11.57
CA HIS A 52 -4.04 -10.00 13.02
C HIS A 52 -2.86 -9.13 13.46
N GLN A 53 -1.72 -9.23 12.77
CA GLN A 53 -0.53 -8.46 13.12
C GLN A 53 -0.43 -7.22 12.24
N ARG A 54 -1.07 -6.12 12.68
CA ARG A 54 -0.83 -4.80 12.09
C ARG A 54 0.59 -4.39 12.40
N ARG A 55 1.41 -4.26 11.36
CA ARG A 55 2.82 -3.92 11.53
C ARG A 55 3.06 -2.45 11.23
N TYR A 56 2.52 -1.94 10.11
CA TYR A 56 2.94 -0.63 9.56
C TYR A 56 1.80 0.12 8.88
N TYR A 57 2.10 1.29 8.30
CA TYR A 57 1.14 2.05 7.50
C TYR A 57 1.77 2.55 6.21
N LEU A 58 0.94 2.74 5.18
CA LEU A 58 1.36 3.55 4.04
C LEU A 58 1.62 4.99 4.49
N ARG A 59 2.59 5.65 3.83
CA ARG A 59 2.81 7.08 3.98
C ARG A 59 1.51 7.82 3.65
N ARG A 60 1.14 8.80 4.47
CA ARG A 60 -0.11 9.57 4.36
C ARG A 60 -0.42 10.07 2.94
N GLU A 61 0.58 10.64 2.26
CA GLU A 61 0.45 11.14 0.88
C GLU A 61 0.08 10.03 -0.12
N ASP A 62 0.62 8.82 0.08
CA ASP A 62 0.32 7.66 -0.75
C ASP A 62 -1.05 7.06 -0.38
N ALA A 63 -1.35 7.01 0.92
CA ALA A 63 -2.60 6.48 1.44
C ALA A 63 -3.82 7.29 0.97
N LEU A 64 -3.70 8.63 0.96
CA LEU A 64 -4.72 9.53 0.43
C LEU A 64 -5.10 9.22 -1.03
N LYS A 65 -4.10 8.87 -1.86
CA LYS A 65 -4.28 8.57 -3.28
C LYS A 65 -4.80 7.15 -3.50
N LEU A 66 -4.31 6.19 -2.72
CA LEU A 66 -4.60 4.78 -2.91
C LEU A 66 -5.89 4.31 -2.23
N LYS A 67 -6.46 5.05 -1.27
CA LYS A 67 -7.70 4.65 -0.59
C LYS A 67 -8.85 4.37 -1.56
N THR A 68 -9.02 5.24 -2.57
CA THR A 68 -10.10 5.10 -3.56
C THR A 68 -9.86 3.89 -4.44
N VAL A 69 -8.59 3.61 -4.74
CA VAL A 69 -8.19 2.47 -5.57
C VAL A 69 -8.47 1.15 -4.85
N LEU A 70 -8.27 1.09 -3.53
CA LEU A 70 -8.57 -0.09 -2.74
C LEU A 70 -10.07 -0.43 -2.70
N ASN A 71 -10.98 0.52 -2.94
CA ASN A 71 -12.42 0.23 -3.02
C ASN A 71 -12.79 -0.64 -4.23
N PHE A 72 -11.97 -0.64 -5.28
CA PHE A 72 -12.15 -1.50 -6.45
C PHE A 72 -11.57 -2.91 -6.25
N ALA A 73 -10.82 -3.13 -5.17
CA ALA A 73 -10.22 -4.43 -4.91
C ALA A 73 -11.30 -5.46 -4.54
N LYS A 74 -11.28 -6.59 -5.26
CA LYS A 74 -12.04 -7.79 -4.94
C LYS A 74 -11.15 -8.73 -4.13
N GLY A 75 -11.34 -8.70 -2.82
CA GLY A 75 -10.61 -9.53 -1.86
C GLY A 75 -9.35 -8.87 -1.31
N SER A 76 -8.34 -9.68 -0.99
CA SER A 76 -7.12 -9.22 -0.32
C SER A 76 -6.26 -8.34 -1.22
N CYS A 77 -5.74 -7.26 -0.63
CA CYS A 77 -4.72 -6.43 -1.23
C CYS A 77 -3.35 -6.83 -0.69
N TYR A 78 -2.43 -7.13 -1.59
CA TYR A 78 -1.10 -7.60 -1.26
C TYR A 78 -0.04 -6.54 -1.49
N LEU A 79 0.96 -6.53 -0.62
CA LEU A 79 2.08 -5.60 -0.64
C LEU A 79 3.40 -6.38 -0.68
N ARG A 80 4.36 -5.90 -1.45
CA ARG A 80 5.74 -6.38 -1.42
C ARG A 80 6.72 -5.22 -1.31
N ALA A 81 7.61 -5.30 -0.33
CA ALA A 81 8.78 -4.43 -0.27
C ALA A 81 9.72 -4.71 -1.45
N LYS A 82 10.27 -3.66 -2.06
CA LYS A 82 11.15 -3.77 -3.24
C LYS A 82 12.62 -3.71 -2.90
N ASN A 83 12.96 -2.98 -1.85
CA ASN A 83 14.32 -2.70 -1.42
C ASN A 83 14.34 -2.43 0.08
N VAL A 84 15.54 -2.31 0.64
CA VAL A 84 15.75 -1.80 1.99
C VAL A 84 15.27 -0.34 2.10
N PRO A 85 14.98 0.17 3.32
CA PRO A 85 14.55 1.55 3.49
C PRO A 85 15.55 2.57 2.90
N GLU A 86 15.08 3.46 2.04
CA GLU A 86 15.93 4.42 1.33
C GLU A 86 16.23 5.69 2.13
N LYS A 87 15.34 6.02 3.07
CA LYS A 87 15.41 7.28 3.82
C LYS A 87 15.03 7.07 5.28
N PHE A 88 15.89 7.58 6.16
CA PHE A 88 15.62 7.71 7.58
C PHE A 88 15.47 9.21 7.87
N SER A 89 14.24 9.69 8.01
CA SER A 89 14.05 11.03 8.58
C SER A 89 13.84 10.89 10.09
N LYS A 90 14.40 11.82 10.88
CA LYS A 90 14.18 11.81 12.34
C LYS A 90 12.70 11.83 12.72
N LEU A 91 11.86 12.45 11.89
CA LEU A 91 10.41 12.61 12.13
C LEU A 91 9.57 11.41 11.66
N ARG A 92 9.88 10.85 10.48
CA ARG A 92 9.04 9.81 9.82
C ARG A 92 9.61 8.40 10.00
N GLY A 93 10.85 8.30 10.48
CA GLY A 93 11.58 7.05 10.60
C GLY A 93 11.96 6.46 9.23
N PRO A 94 12.20 5.13 9.15
CA PRO A 94 12.46 4.46 7.89
C PRO A 94 11.28 4.57 6.93
N MET A 95 11.60 4.82 5.66
CA MET A 95 10.63 4.79 4.55
C MET A 95 11.09 3.75 3.53
N GLN A 96 10.20 2.81 3.20
CA GLN A 96 10.55 1.68 2.33
C GLN A 96 9.62 1.59 1.13
N ASN A 97 10.20 1.51 -0.07
CA ASN A 97 9.44 1.47 -1.31
C ASN A 97 8.81 0.09 -1.52
N CYS A 98 7.54 0.13 -1.91
CA CYS A 98 6.70 -1.04 -2.03
C CYS A 98 5.93 -1.05 -3.35
N SER A 99 5.41 -2.23 -3.68
CA SER A 99 4.37 -2.42 -4.68
C SER A 99 3.14 -3.05 -4.06
N LEU A 100 1.98 -2.60 -4.51
CA LEU A 100 0.64 -3.03 -4.12
C LEU A 100 0.11 -3.84 -5.29
N GLY A 101 -0.65 -4.88 -5.03
CA GLY A 101 -1.54 -5.41 -6.03
C GLY A 101 -2.79 -6.02 -5.43
N PHE A 102 -3.76 -6.21 -6.32
CA PHE A 102 -5.08 -6.72 -6.00
C PHE A 102 -5.74 -7.18 -7.31
N ARG A 103 -6.86 -7.90 -7.18
CA ARG A 103 -7.72 -8.24 -8.31
C ARG A 103 -8.92 -7.31 -8.34
N CYS A 104 -9.40 -6.94 -9.51
CA CYS A 104 -10.64 -6.17 -9.66
C CYS A 104 -11.46 -6.68 -10.86
N CYS A 105 -12.69 -6.18 -10.99
CA CYS A 105 -13.51 -6.38 -12.18
C CYS A 105 -12.86 -5.72 -13.40
N GLU A 106 -13.27 -6.11 -14.61
CA GLU A 106 -12.75 -5.50 -15.85
C GLU A 106 -13.17 -4.03 -15.96
N THR A 107 -14.45 -3.73 -15.72
CA THR A 107 -14.98 -2.35 -15.72
C THR A 107 -14.26 -1.43 -14.71
N ASP A 108 -13.88 -1.98 -13.55
CA ASP A 108 -13.16 -1.25 -12.51
C ASP A 108 -11.69 -1.03 -12.91
N ALA A 109 -11.09 -1.97 -13.65
CA ALA A 109 -9.73 -1.85 -14.14
C ALA A 109 -9.60 -0.70 -15.15
N ASP A 110 -10.59 -0.55 -16.04
CA ASP A 110 -10.65 0.54 -17.01
C ASP A 110 -10.83 1.89 -16.30
N SER A 111 -11.66 1.94 -15.25
CA SER A 111 -11.86 3.13 -14.41
C SER A 111 -10.58 3.56 -13.66
N ILE A 112 -9.73 2.61 -13.26
CA ILE A 112 -8.40 2.89 -12.71
C ILE A 112 -7.44 3.42 -13.79
N ALA A 113 -7.63 3.00 -15.05
CA ALA A 113 -6.75 3.28 -16.17
C ALA A 113 -7.06 4.58 -16.92
N GLU A 114 -8.31 5.08 -16.92
CA GLU A 114 -8.71 6.12 -17.89
C GLU A 114 -8.09 7.51 -17.64
N PRO A 115 -8.31 8.27 -16.53
CA PRO A 115 -7.47 9.47 -16.35
C PRO A 115 -7.12 9.85 -14.89
N GLN A 116 -5.86 10.24 -14.66
CA GLN A 116 -5.37 11.10 -13.57
C GLN A 116 -5.11 10.55 -12.14
N ILE A 117 -5.68 9.45 -11.66
CA ILE A 117 -5.42 9.06 -10.24
C ILE A 117 -3.99 8.51 -10.03
N LEU A 118 -3.44 7.78 -11.02
CA LEU A 118 -2.16 7.07 -10.87
C LEU A 118 -1.08 7.45 -11.89
N LYS A 119 -1.45 7.94 -13.09
CA LYS A 119 -0.53 8.12 -14.23
C LYS A 119 0.64 9.09 -14.00
N SER A 120 0.52 10.06 -13.09
CA SER A 120 1.59 11.03 -12.79
C SER A 120 2.52 10.64 -11.64
N VAL A 121 2.19 9.58 -10.87
CA VAL A 121 2.88 9.27 -9.59
C VAL A 121 3.32 7.81 -9.50
N TYR A 122 2.56 6.87 -10.06
CA TYR A 122 2.78 5.45 -9.87
C TYR A 122 2.89 4.70 -11.21
N ILE A 123 3.81 3.73 -11.27
CA ILE A 123 3.86 2.79 -12.39
C ILE A 123 2.84 1.70 -12.09
N TYR A 124 1.83 1.53 -12.94
CA TYR A 124 0.88 0.43 -12.80
C TYR A 124 0.90 -0.52 -14.00
N LYS A 125 0.55 -1.78 -13.75
CA LYS A 125 0.37 -2.81 -14.78
C LYS A 125 -0.93 -3.55 -14.52
N ILE A 126 -1.72 -3.72 -15.57
CA ILE A 126 -2.97 -4.47 -15.55
C ILE A 126 -2.78 -5.69 -16.45
N TYR A 127 -3.08 -6.88 -15.93
CA TYR A 127 -2.99 -8.17 -16.63
C TYR A 127 -4.36 -8.86 -16.59
#